data_AF-A0AB39THL8-F1
#
_entry.id   AF-A0AB39THL8-F1
#
_cell.length_a   1.000
_cell.length_b   1.000
_cell.length_c   1.000
_cell.angle_alpha   90.00
_cell.angle_beta   90.00
_cell.angle_gamma   90.00
#
_symmetry.space_group_name_H-M   'P 1'
#
loop_
_entity.id
_entity.type
_entity.pdbx_description
1 polymer ?
#
loop_
_entity_poly.entity_id
_entity_poly.type
_entity_poly.pdbx_seq_one_letter_code
_entity_poly.pdbx_strand_id
1 'polypeptide(L)'
;MSVIARSLVRLYPDAFRERWGAMVEDEARGAGWKSWPNLVAGIADMWLHPALWPADSPAQRQRRVATMGITVALAAWFLNHLAAEQADALPSAITDARTAIAHGSTLLLLLGLALVAPRPRPTAAAALLLLRWALRRLALPTAVGTAAVLVVHSGIDTTPPTLRVTVLAAWWTALALGAIQIPRIFTGVGAEAVVPPPARRLRAGVWTLAAASATGGAALLGSSVTDGLHPLAATLGVGLLLLTAVCTGTLRDLRELPPVD
;
A
#
# COMPACT_ATOMS: atom_id res chain seq x y z
N MET A 1 -23.26 -28.47 0.11
CA MET A 1 -22.69 -27.11 -0.05
C MET A 1 -21.62 -26.92 1.01
N SER A 2 -20.33 -26.80 0.69
CA SER A 2 -19.33 -26.53 1.73
C SER A 2 -19.26 -25.01 1.97
N VAL A 3 -19.51 -24.59 3.21
CA VAL A 3 -19.40 -23.18 3.65
C VAL A 3 -18.02 -22.60 3.33
N ILE A 4 -17.02 -23.46 3.24
CA ILE A 4 -15.62 -23.11 3.10
C ILE A 4 -15.28 -22.70 1.66
N ALA A 5 -15.78 -23.40 0.63
CA ALA A 5 -15.54 -23.00 -0.76
C ALA A 5 -16.12 -21.60 -1.05
N ARG A 6 -17.33 -21.34 -0.55
CA ARG A 6 -17.96 -20.01 -0.67
C ARG A 6 -17.21 -18.93 0.10
N SER A 7 -16.66 -19.26 1.27
CA SER A 7 -15.86 -18.33 2.07
C SER A 7 -14.53 -17.99 1.36
N LEU A 8 -13.87 -18.98 0.75
CA LEU A 8 -12.66 -18.77 -0.04
C LEU A 8 -12.92 -17.94 -1.30
N VAL A 9 -14.03 -18.20 -2.03
CA VAL A 9 -14.39 -17.40 -3.20
C VAL A 9 -14.67 -15.93 -2.85
N ARG A 10 -15.20 -15.66 -1.64
CA ARG A 10 -15.39 -14.29 -1.13
C ARG A 10 -14.08 -13.54 -0.88
N LEU A 11 -12.95 -14.24 -0.80
CA LEU A 11 -11.64 -13.61 -0.67
C LEU A 11 -11.08 -13.15 -2.02
N TYR A 12 -11.63 -13.59 -3.16
CA TYR A 12 -11.22 -13.02 -4.45
C TYR A 12 -11.66 -11.56 -4.56
N PRO A 13 -10.88 -10.72 -5.27
CA PRO A 13 -11.30 -9.36 -5.60
C PRO A 13 -12.67 -9.31 -6.27
N ASP A 14 -13.46 -8.27 -5.99
CA ASP A 14 -14.85 -8.14 -6.46
C ASP A 14 -14.99 -8.36 -7.97
N ALA A 15 -14.14 -7.72 -8.77
CA ALA A 15 -14.16 -7.85 -10.23
C ALA A 15 -13.92 -9.28 -10.73
N PHE A 16 -13.12 -10.06 -10.01
CA PHE A 16 -12.85 -11.46 -10.33
C PHE A 16 -14.05 -12.32 -9.92
N ARG A 17 -14.59 -12.09 -8.73
CA ARG A 17 -15.74 -12.80 -8.17
C ARG A 17 -17.00 -12.60 -9.01
N GLU A 18 -17.25 -11.38 -9.49
CA GLU A 18 -18.40 -11.07 -10.35
C GLU A 18 -18.35 -11.81 -11.68
N ARG A 19 -17.16 -11.94 -12.28
CA ARG A 19 -17.01 -12.53 -13.61
C ARG A 19 -16.79 -14.04 -13.61
N TRP A 20 -16.06 -14.55 -12.62
CA TRP A 20 -15.59 -15.94 -12.60
C TRP A 20 -15.88 -16.66 -11.28
N GLY A 21 -16.48 -16.01 -10.29
CA GLY A 21 -16.71 -16.60 -8.97
C GLY A 21 -17.59 -17.87 -8.99
N ALA A 22 -18.61 -17.91 -9.85
CA ALA A 22 -19.46 -19.10 -10.01
C ALA A 22 -18.68 -20.30 -10.55
N MET A 23 -17.85 -20.07 -11.58
CA MET A 23 -16.99 -21.08 -12.19
C MET A 23 -15.95 -21.62 -11.20
N VAL A 24 -15.30 -20.74 -10.43
CA VAL A 24 -14.33 -21.15 -9.39
C VAL A 24 -15.01 -21.88 -8.23
N GLU A 25 -16.26 -21.53 -7.87
CA GLU A 25 -17.02 -22.28 -6.87
C GLU A 25 -17.38 -23.70 -7.36
N ASP A 26 -17.69 -23.87 -8.65
CA ASP A 26 -17.91 -25.18 -9.27
C ASP A 26 -16.64 -26.03 -9.29
N GLU A 27 -15.51 -25.44 -9.68
CA GLU A 27 -14.20 -26.12 -9.74
C GLU A 27 -13.68 -26.48 -8.33
N ALA A 28 -13.82 -25.59 -7.35
CA ALA A 28 -13.45 -25.85 -5.96
C ALA A 28 -14.32 -26.96 -5.33
N ARG A 29 -15.58 -27.09 -5.77
CA ARG A 29 -16.46 -28.20 -5.37
C ARG A 29 -16.01 -29.53 -5.98
N GLY A 30 -15.57 -29.53 -7.24
CA GLY A 30 -15.10 -30.73 -7.95
C GLY A 30 -13.74 -31.24 -7.48
N ALA A 31 -12.82 -30.35 -7.10
CA ALA A 31 -11.44 -30.68 -6.77
C ALA A 31 -11.20 -31.10 -5.29
N GLY A 32 -12.14 -30.80 -4.39
CA GLY A 32 -12.07 -31.20 -2.97
C GLY A 32 -11.01 -30.45 -2.14
N TRP A 33 -10.67 -30.98 -0.96
CA TRP A 33 -9.78 -30.32 0.01
C TRP A 33 -8.31 -30.22 -0.43
N LYS A 34 -7.87 -31.13 -1.31
CA LYS A 34 -6.47 -31.19 -1.78
C LYS A 34 -6.07 -29.99 -2.65
N SER A 35 -7.05 -29.29 -3.25
CA SER A 35 -6.79 -28.10 -4.06
C SER A 35 -6.79 -26.79 -3.26
N TRP A 36 -7.11 -26.82 -1.96
CA TRP A 36 -7.19 -25.60 -1.15
C TRP A 36 -5.88 -24.82 -1.07
N PRO A 37 -4.69 -25.43 -0.92
CA PRO A 37 -3.43 -24.69 -0.97
C PRO A 37 -3.26 -23.96 -2.30
N ASN A 38 -3.62 -24.60 -3.42
CA ASN A 38 -3.56 -23.98 -4.74
C ASN A 38 -4.60 -22.86 -4.90
N LEU A 39 -5.79 -22.99 -4.32
CA LEU A 39 -6.80 -21.93 -4.28
C LEU A 39 -6.32 -20.73 -3.45
N VAL A 40 -5.75 -20.96 -2.27
CA VAL A 40 -5.19 -19.88 -1.44
C VAL A 40 -4.03 -19.21 -2.15
N ALA A 41 -3.14 -19.97 -2.79
CA ALA A 41 -2.07 -19.44 -3.63
C ALA A 41 -2.63 -18.62 -4.79
N GLY A 42 -3.69 -19.10 -5.47
CA GLY A 42 -4.36 -18.39 -6.56
C GLY A 42 -5.09 -17.12 -6.10
N ILE A 43 -5.68 -17.12 -4.90
CA ILE A 43 -6.28 -15.92 -4.29
C ILE A 43 -5.17 -14.89 -4.05
N ALA A 44 -4.08 -15.30 -3.38
CA ALA A 44 -2.95 -14.43 -3.09
C ALA A 44 -2.33 -13.88 -4.39
N ASP A 45 -2.11 -14.75 -5.37
CA ASP A 45 -1.59 -14.40 -6.70
C ASP A 45 -2.49 -13.36 -7.39
N MET A 46 -3.81 -13.55 -7.37
CA MET A 46 -4.73 -12.55 -7.91
C MET A 46 -4.64 -11.22 -7.18
N TRP A 47 -4.52 -11.18 -5.85
CA TRP A 47 -4.32 -9.93 -5.13
C TRP A 47 -3.01 -9.20 -5.49
N LEU A 48 -1.98 -9.95 -5.88
CA LEU A 48 -0.67 -9.42 -6.27
C LEU A 48 -0.62 -8.90 -7.71
N HIS A 49 -1.54 -9.34 -8.58
CA HIS A 49 -1.56 -9.00 -10.01
C HIS A 49 -2.83 -8.20 -10.39
N PRO A 50 -3.05 -6.99 -9.84
CA PRO A 50 -4.24 -6.17 -10.12
C PRO A 50 -4.31 -5.72 -11.59
N ALA A 51 -3.19 -5.76 -12.30
CA ALA A 51 -3.13 -5.52 -13.73
C ALA A 51 -3.86 -6.62 -14.52
N LEU A 52 -4.03 -7.83 -13.99
CA LEU A 52 -4.71 -8.96 -14.66
C LEU A 52 -6.21 -9.05 -14.37
N TRP A 53 -6.71 -8.31 -13.37
CA TRP A 53 -8.13 -8.37 -12.99
C TRP A 53 -9.08 -8.04 -14.15
N PRO A 54 -10.27 -8.68 -14.24
CA PRO A 54 -11.27 -8.40 -15.28
C PRO A 54 -11.63 -6.93 -15.41
N ALA A 55 -11.33 -6.30 -16.53
CA ALA A 55 -11.63 -4.89 -16.76
C ALA A 55 -12.36 -4.70 -18.10
N ASP A 56 -13.38 -3.85 -18.09
CA ASP A 56 -14.21 -3.50 -19.25
C ASP A 56 -13.52 -2.45 -20.14
N SER A 57 -12.48 -1.80 -19.62
CA SER A 57 -11.67 -0.82 -20.36
C SER A 57 -10.22 -0.75 -19.90
N PRO A 58 -9.29 -0.29 -20.75
CA PRO A 58 -7.91 0.02 -20.36
C PRO A 58 -7.81 1.03 -19.22
N ALA A 59 -8.70 2.03 -19.22
CA ALA A 59 -8.77 3.07 -18.19
C ALA A 59 -9.08 2.48 -16.80
N GLN A 60 -10.01 1.52 -16.71
CA GLN A 60 -10.33 0.84 -15.46
C GLN A 60 -9.15 0.02 -14.94
N ARG A 61 -8.42 -0.67 -15.84
CA ARG A 61 -7.20 -1.42 -15.50
C ARG A 61 -6.10 -0.51 -14.95
N GLN A 62 -5.85 0.63 -15.62
CA GLN A 62 -4.89 1.64 -15.17
C GLN A 62 -5.23 2.19 -13.78
N ARG A 63 -6.52 2.39 -13.44
CA ARG A 63 -6.93 2.83 -12.10
C ARG A 63 -6.64 1.80 -11.00
N ARG A 64 -6.83 0.51 -11.30
CA ARG A 64 -6.53 -0.57 -10.34
C ARG A 64 -5.04 -0.64 -10.03
N VAL A 65 -4.23 -0.60 -11.08
CA VAL A 65 -2.77 -0.53 -10.93
C VAL A 65 -2.34 0.75 -10.22
N ALA A 66 -2.99 1.89 -10.51
CA ALA A 66 -2.71 3.14 -9.81
C ALA A 66 -3.04 3.05 -8.30
N THR A 67 -4.18 2.46 -7.96
CA THR A 67 -4.58 2.22 -6.58
C THR A 67 -3.58 1.31 -5.86
N MET A 68 -3.13 0.23 -6.51
CA MET A 68 -2.10 -0.64 -5.94
C MET A 68 -0.81 0.14 -5.69
N GLY A 69 -0.33 0.93 -6.67
CA GLY A 69 0.90 1.70 -6.48
C GLY A 69 0.76 2.77 -5.38
N ILE A 70 -0.40 3.41 -5.22
CA ILE A 70 -0.68 4.30 -4.07
C ILE A 70 -0.62 3.51 -2.75
N THR A 71 -1.17 2.30 -2.73
CA THR A 71 -1.16 1.42 -1.55
C THR A 71 0.27 1.02 -1.18
N VAL A 72 1.06 0.59 -2.17
CA VAL A 72 2.48 0.25 -1.98
C VAL A 72 3.27 1.47 -1.49
N ALA A 73 3.03 2.64 -2.07
CA ALA A 73 3.70 3.87 -1.66
C ALA A 73 3.42 4.20 -0.19
N LEU A 74 2.15 4.14 0.23
CA LEU A 74 1.77 4.43 1.62
C LEU A 74 2.25 3.37 2.60
N ALA A 75 2.26 2.09 2.21
CA ALA A 75 2.83 1.02 3.01
C ALA A 75 4.34 1.19 3.19
N ALA A 76 5.08 1.47 2.11
CA ALA A 76 6.51 1.71 2.17
C ALA A 76 6.84 2.99 2.96
N TRP A 77 6.05 4.06 2.83
CA TRP A 77 6.15 5.24 3.68
C TRP A 77 5.99 4.89 5.16
N PHE A 78 4.95 4.13 5.50
CA PHE A 78 4.66 3.75 6.88
C PHE A 78 5.79 2.89 7.49
N LEU A 79 6.31 1.92 6.74
CA LEU A 79 7.44 1.08 7.17
C LEU A 79 8.73 1.90 7.33
N ASN A 80 9.02 2.81 6.40
CA ASN A 80 10.18 3.71 6.51
C ASN A 80 10.05 4.66 7.70
N HIS A 81 8.84 5.18 7.95
CA HIS A 81 8.58 6.06 9.08
C HIS A 81 8.77 5.31 10.41
N LEU A 82 8.24 4.09 10.52
CA LEU A 82 8.52 3.20 11.66
C LEU A 82 10.02 2.97 11.87
N ALA A 83 10.79 2.81 10.79
CA ALA A 83 12.23 2.59 10.88
C ALA A 83 13.03 3.84 11.28
N ALA A 84 12.53 5.03 10.93
CA ALA A 84 13.16 6.31 11.26
C ALA A 84 13.02 6.64 12.75
N GLU A 85 11.86 6.37 13.35
CA GLU A 85 11.58 6.57 14.78
C GLU A 85 12.40 5.64 15.71
N GLN A 86 13.21 4.73 15.15
CA GLN A 86 14.04 3.77 15.88
C GLN A 86 15.55 4.08 15.74
N ALA A 87 15.92 5.22 15.14
CA ALA A 87 17.30 5.52 14.73
C ALA A 87 18.23 6.03 15.86
N ASP A 88 17.70 6.43 17.01
CA ASP A 88 18.45 7.12 18.08
C ASP A 88 19.48 6.23 18.83
N ALA A 89 19.60 4.95 18.49
CA ALA A 89 20.46 3.99 19.18
C ALA A 89 21.84 3.77 18.53
N LEU A 90 22.23 4.55 17.51
CA LEU A 90 23.38 4.21 16.64
C LEU A 90 24.51 5.26 16.60
N PRO A 91 25.75 4.83 16.27
CA PRO A 91 26.88 5.73 16.02
C PRO A 91 26.62 6.71 14.85
N SER A 92 27.16 7.93 14.95
CA SER A 92 26.88 9.04 14.02
C SER A 92 27.25 8.78 12.56
N ALA A 93 28.40 8.15 12.28
CA ALA A 93 28.84 7.91 10.89
C ALA A 93 27.94 6.93 10.11
N ILE A 94 27.37 5.94 10.80
CA ILE A 94 26.38 5.00 10.23
C ILE A 94 25.03 5.71 10.05
N THR A 95 24.71 6.61 10.98
CA THR A 95 23.50 7.42 10.96
C THR A 95 23.46 8.34 9.73
N ASP A 96 24.57 8.97 9.33
CA ASP A 96 24.60 9.87 8.18
C ASP A 96 24.32 9.16 6.84
N ALA A 97 24.99 8.03 6.58
CA ALA A 97 24.78 7.24 5.37
C ALA A 97 23.36 6.67 5.32
N ARG A 98 22.86 6.15 6.44
CA ARG A 98 21.48 5.65 6.57
C ARG A 98 20.46 6.77 6.34
N THR A 99 20.71 7.96 6.87
CA THR A 99 19.84 9.12 6.72
C THR A 99 19.80 9.58 5.26
N ALA A 100 20.94 9.63 4.58
CA ALA A 100 20.98 9.96 3.14
C ALA A 100 20.19 8.96 2.30
N ILE A 101 20.33 7.65 2.58
CA ILE A 101 19.58 6.60 1.89
C ILE A 101 18.09 6.71 2.17
N ALA A 102 17.68 6.98 3.41
CA ALA A 102 16.28 7.17 3.79
C ALA A 102 15.65 8.40 3.12
N HIS A 103 16.40 9.50 2.99
CA HIS A 103 15.93 10.67 2.23
C HIS A 103 15.78 10.35 0.74
N GLY A 104 16.79 9.69 0.14
CA GLY A 104 16.75 9.27 -1.26
C GLY A 104 15.58 8.34 -1.56
N SER A 105 15.34 7.34 -0.70
CA SER A 105 14.21 6.42 -0.84
C SER A 105 12.87 7.14 -0.68
N THR A 106 12.77 8.09 0.26
CA THR A 106 11.56 8.92 0.45
C THR A 106 11.28 9.80 -0.76
N LEU A 107 12.30 10.42 -1.36
CA LEU A 107 12.14 11.22 -2.57
C LEU A 107 11.68 10.36 -3.76
N LEU A 108 12.27 9.18 -3.94
CA LEU A 108 11.84 8.23 -4.96
C LEU A 108 10.40 7.75 -4.72
N LEU A 109 10.03 7.54 -3.47
CA LEU A 109 8.68 7.16 -3.08
C LEU A 109 7.66 8.25 -3.42
N LEU A 110 7.96 9.51 -3.07
CA LEU A 110 7.11 10.66 -3.39
C LEU A 110 7.00 10.87 -4.91
N LEU A 111 8.11 10.71 -5.64
CA LEU A 111 8.11 10.76 -7.10
C LEU A 111 7.25 9.64 -7.70
N GLY A 112 7.41 8.41 -7.22
CA GLY A 112 6.61 7.26 -7.66
C GLY A 112 5.13 7.46 -7.36
N LEU A 113 4.79 7.93 -6.16
CA LEU A 113 3.41 8.29 -5.79
C LEU A 113 2.86 9.37 -6.71
N ALA A 114 3.61 10.43 -6.98
CA ALA A 114 3.21 11.50 -7.89
C ALA A 114 3.02 10.99 -9.33
N LEU A 115 3.81 10.03 -9.78
CA LEU A 115 3.66 9.42 -11.11
C LEU A 115 2.44 8.51 -11.20
N VAL A 116 2.18 7.72 -10.17
CA VAL A 116 1.07 6.76 -10.12
C VAL A 116 -0.27 7.46 -9.81
N ALA A 117 -0.27 8.57 -9.07
CA ALA A 117 -1.47 9.25 -8.65
C ALA A 117 -2.37 9.67 -9.84
N PRO A 118 -3.67 9.28 -9.81
CA PRO A 118 -4.66 9.78 -10.76
C PRO A 118 -4.74 11.30 -10.69
N ARG A 119 -4.91 11.95 -11.84
CA ARG A 119 -5.08 13.41 -11.85
C ARG A 119 -6.56 13.76 -11.60
N PRO A 120 -6.86 14.71 -10.70
CA PRO A 120 -8.22 15.22 -10.57
C PRO A 120 -8.63 15.88 -11.88
N ARG A 121 -9.88 15.71 -12.29
CA ARG A 121 -10.42 16.50 -13.40
C ARG A 121 -10.49 17.97 -12.98
N PRO A 122 -10.16 18.93 -13.87
CA PRO A 122 -10.17 20.36 -13.55
C PRO A 122 -11.59 20.92 -13.55
N THR A 123 -12.49 20.32 -12.76
CA THR A 123 -13.88 20.74 -12.61
C THR A 123 -14.22 20.91 -11.14
N ALA A 124 -15.03 21.92 -10.82
CA ALA A 124 -15.45 22.18 -9.44
C ALA A 124 -16.21 20.99 -8.84
N ALA A 125 -17.02 20.30 -9.66
CA ALA A 125 -17.76 19.11 -9.25
C ALA A 125 -16.82 17.96 -8.85
N ALA A 126 -15.77 17.70 -9.63
CA ALA A 126 -14.77 16.68 -9.31
C ALA A 126 -14.01 17.04 -8.02
N ALA A 127 -13.63 18.30 -7.85
CA ALA A 127 -12.96 18.78 -6.65
C ALA A 127 -13.85 18.61 -5.40
N LEU A 128 -15.13 18.99 -5.48
CA LEU A 128 -16.08 18.81 -4.37
C LEU A 128 -16.32 17.34 -4.03
N LEU A 129 -16.40 16.47 -5.04
CA LEU A 129 -16.58 15.03 -4.83
C LEU A 129 -15.35 14.45 -4.13
N LEU A 130 -14.15 14.74 -4.61
CA LEU A 130 -12.89 14.31 -3.98
C LEU A 130 -12.78 14.83 -2.55
N LEU A 131 -13.11 16.11 -2.31
CA LEU A 131 -13.08 16.71 -0.97
C LEU A 131 -14.07 16.02 -0.03
N ARG A 132 -15.31 15.74 -0.48
CA ARG A 132 -16.31 15.02 0.33
C ARG A 132 -15.84 13.61 0.69
N TRP A 133 -15.21 12.90 -0.25
CA TRP A 133 -14.65 11.58 0.01
C TRP A 133 -13.47 11.63 0.98
N ALA A 134 -12.57 12.60 0.80
CA ALA A 134 -11.45 12.84 1.70
C ALA A 134 -11.95 13.14 3.12
N LEU A 135 -12.89 14.07 3.29
CA LEU A 135 -13.48 14.38 4.58
C LEU A 135 -14.13 13.16 5.24
N ARG A 136 -14.97 12.42 4.52
CA ARG A 136 -15.65 11.24 5.08
C ARG A 136 -14.69 10.13 5.51
N ARG A 137 -13.59 9.92 4.79
CA ARG A 137 -12.67 8.80 5.05
C ARG A 137 -11.50 9.16 5.96
N LEU A 138 -11.10 10.43 5.98
CA LEU A 138 -9.96 10.91 6.76
C LEU A 138 -10.37 11.61 8.04
N ALA A 139 -11.65 12.00 8.24
CA ALA A 139 -12.09 12.67 9.47
C ALA A 139 -11.72 11.88 10.73
N LEU A 140 -11.99 10.57 10.77
CA LEU A 140 -11.65 9.74 11.93
C LEU A 140 -10.12 9.63 12.14
N PRO A 141 -9.32 9.21 11.14
CA PRO A 141 -7.86 9.22 11.27
C PRO A 141 -7.29 10.57 11.72
N THR A 142 -7.76 11.67 11.12
CA THR A 142 -7.31 13.03 11.46
C THR A 142 -7.71 13.38 12.88
N ALA A 143 -8.94 13.13 13.30
CA ALA A 143 -9.39 13.43 14.67
C ALA A 143 -8.58 12.68 15.73
N VAL A 144 -8.32 11.39 15.51
CA VAL A 144 -7.52 10.55 16.41
C VAL A 144 -6.06 11.05 16.45
N GLY A 145 -5.46 11.33 15.29
CA GLY A 145 -4.10 11.84 15.21
C GLY A 145 -3.95 13.22 15.87
N THR A 146 -4.88 14.14 15.60
CA THR A 146 -4.89 15.48 16.23
C THR A 146 -5.07 15.37 17.74
N ALA A 147 -5.96 14.50 18.23
CA ALA A 147 -6.12 14.28 19.66
C ALA A 147 -4.83 13.76 20.31
N ALA A 148 -4.14 12.80 19.68
CA ALA A 148 -2.85 12.31 20.16
C ALA A 148 -1.80 13.44 20.25
N VAL A 149 -1.69 14.27 19.21
CA VAL A 149 -0.77 15.43 19.19
C VAL A 149 -1.11 16.44 20.27
N LEU A 150 -2.39 16.77 20.47
CA LEU A 150 -2.84 17.70 21.51
C LEU A 150 -2.51 17.18 22.91
N VAL A 151 -2.73 15.88 23.17
CA VAL A 151 -2.38 15.27 24.46
C VAL A 151 -0.87 15.36 24.71
N VAL A 152 -0.03 15.10 23.70
CA VAL A 152 1.42 15.24 23.82
C VAL A 152 1.82 16.67 24.17
N HIS A 153 1.29 17.66 23.43
CA HIS A 153 1.60 19.08 23.64
C HIS A 153 1.01 19.67 24.92
N SER A 154 0.02 19.01 25.52
CA SER A 154 -0.56 19.43 26.80
C SER A 154 0.28 19.10 28.03
N GLY A 155 1.39 18.36 27.86
CA GLY A 155 2.35 18.03 28.93
C GLY A 155 2.37 16.55 29.29
N ILE A 156 2.88 15.71 28.38
CA ILE A 156 2.90 14.25 28.57
C ILE A 156 3.92 13.76 29.62
N ASP A 157 4.80 14.65 30.09
CA ASP A 157 5.84 14.31 31.06
C ASP A 157 5.29 14.01 32.46
N THR A 158 4.12 14.53 32.79
CA THR A 158 3.39 14.23 34.04
C THR A 158 2.35 13.12 33.90
N THR A 159 2.26 12.51 32.72
CA THR A 159 1.19 11.60 32.33
C THR A 159 1.51 10.13 32.68
N PRO A 160 0.54 9.32 33.15
CA PRO A 160 0.74 7.90 33.45
C PRO A 160 1.30 7.11 32.26
N PRO A 161 2.13 6.07 32.50
CA PRO A 161 2.74 5.27 31.42
C PRO A 161 1.71 4.58 30.52
N THR A 162 0.55 4.21 31.07
CA THR A 162 -0.57 3.64 30.30
C THR A 162 -1.15 4.62 29.29
N LEU A 163 -1.27 5.90 29.64
CA LEU A 163 -1.76 6.93 28.72
C LEU A 163 -0.72 7.23 27.62
N ARG A 164 0.59 7.17 27.93
CA ARG A 164 1.65 7.28 26.90
C ARG A 164 1.54 6.17 25.85
N VAL A 165 1.41 4.92 26.30
CA VAL A 165 1.23 3.77 25.38
C VAL A 165 -0.06 3.92 24.57
N THR A 166 -1.14 4.38 25.20
CA THR A 166 -2.44 4.58 24.52
C THR A 166 -2.34 5.66 23.45
N VAL A 167 -1.68 6.79 23.75
CA VAL A 167 -1.46 7.89 22.80
C VAL A 167 -0.58 7.44 21.64
N LEU A 168 0.48 6.68 21.91
CA LEU A 168 1.35 6.13 20.88
C LEU A 168 0.59 5.13 19.99
N ALA A 169 -0.20 4.24 20.59
CA ALA A 169 -1.06 3.32 19.85
C ALA A 169 -2.10 4.06 19.00
N ALA A 170 -2.71 5.12 19.54
CA ALA A 170 -3.67 5.96 18.82
C ALA A 170 -3.01 6.66 17.63
N TRP A 171 -1.80 7.19 17.79
CA TRP A 171 -1.01 7.80 16.73
C TRP A 171 -0.73 6.81 15.58
N TRP A 172 -0.14 5.66 15.88
CA TRP A 172 0.16 4.65 14.86
C TRP A 172 -1.10 4.10 14.19
N THR A 173 -2.18 3.94 14.96
CA THR A 173 -3.48 3.51 14.42
C THR A 173 -4.04 4.56 13.47
N ALA A 174 -3.96 5.85 13.80
CA ALA A 174 -4.39 6.93 12.93
C ALA A 174 -3.62 6.93 11.59
N LEU A 175 -2.30 6.77 11.64
CA LEU A 175 -1.46 6.69 10.44
C LEU A 175 -1.80 5.46 9.59
N ALA A 176 -1.95 4.29 10.22
CA ALA A 176 -2.31 3.05 9.53
C ALA A 176 -3.69 3.17 8.87
N LEU A 177 -4.68 3.73 9.58
CA LEU A 177 -5.99 4.01 9.02
C LEU A 177 -5.91 4.99 7.85
N GLY A 178 -5.10 6.05 7.95
CA GLY A 178 -4.84 6.97 6.84
C GLY A 178 -4.31 6.26 5.60
N ALA A 179 -3.27 5.42 5.78
CA ALA A 179 -2.66 4.63 4.72
C ALA A 179 -3.65 3.66 4.05
N ILE A 180 -4.62 3.12 4.79
CA ILE A 180 -5.70 2.26 4.26
C ILE A 180 -6.78 3.06 3.55
N GLN A 181 -7.13 4.24 4.08
CA GLN A 181 -8.27 5.01 3.60
C GLN A 181 -7.96 5.83 2.35
N ILE A 182 -6.71 6.28 2.17
CA ILE A 182 -6.30 7.05 0.98
C ILE A 182 -6.51 6.23 -0.31
N PRO A 183 -6.02 4.98 -0.46
CA PRO A 183 -6.30 4.17 -1.65
C PRO A 183 -7.81 3.98 -1.88
N ARG A 184 -8.60 3.85 -0.80
CA ARG A 184 -10.06 3.69 -0.87
C ARG A 184 -10.80 4.92 -1.38
N ILE A 185 -10.20 6.11 -1.27
CA ILE A 185 -10.72 7.31 -1.94
C ILE A 185 -10.62 7.09 -3.45
N PHE A 186 -9.47 6.63 -3.95
CA PHE A 186 -9.24 6.45 -5.37
C PHE A 186 -9.99 5.25 -5.98
N THR A 187 -10.29 4.21 -5.21
CA THR A 187 -11.15 3.11 -5.69
C THR A 187 -12.62 3.51 -5.77
N GLY A 188 -13.09 4.34 -4.84
CA GLY A 188 -14.49 4.77 -4.79
C GLY A 188 -14.83 5.89 -5.78
N VAL A 189 -13.82 6.60 -6.29
CA VAL A 189 -14.02 7.74 -7.18
C VAL A 189 -13.96 7.30 -8.64
N GLY A 190 -15.10 7.42 -9.33
CA GLY A 190 -15.27 6.98 -10.71
C GLY A 190 -14.63 7.90 -11.75
N ALA A 191 -14.94 7.62 -13.03
CA ALA A 191 -14.40 8.39 -14.15
C ALA A 191 -14.83 9.86 -14.18
N GLU A 192 -15.88 10.19 -13.46
CA GLU A 192 -16.41 11.52 -13.29
C GLU A 192 -15.46 12.51 -12.61
N ALA A 193 -14.55 12.04 -11.75
CA ALA A 193 -13.70 12.92 -10.95
C ALA A 193 -12.18 12.71 -11.11
N VAL A 194 -11.73 11.55 -11.62
CA VAL A 194 -10.30 11.29 -11.83
C VAL A 194 -9.98 10.75 -13.23
N VAL A 195 -8.87 11.24 -13.79
CA VAL A 195 -8.28 10.76 -15.04
C VAL A 195 -7.18 9.74 -14.69
N PRO A 196 -7.26 8.51 -15.24
CA PRO A 196 -6.21 7.52 -15.00
C PRO A 196 -4.87 7.99 -15.57
N PRO A 197 -3.75 7.61 -14.94
CA PRO A 197 -2.43 7.91 -15.49
C PRO A 197 -2.19 7.13 -16.79
N PRO A 198 -1.52 7.73 -17.79
CA PRO A 198 -1.16 7.01 -19.01
C PRO A 198 -0.17 5.88 -18.69
N ALA A 199 -0.23 4.80 -19.48
CA ALA A 199 0.54 3.57 -19.21
C ALA A 199 2.04 3.80 -19.02
N ARG A 200 2.67 4.71 -19.80
CA ARG A 200 4.10 5.05 -19.66
C ARG A 200 4.41 5.69 -18.30
N ARG A 201 3.60 6.67 -17.87
CA ARG A 201 3.76 7.34 -16.57
C ARG A 201 3.52 6.37 -15.42
N LEU A 202 2.53 5.49 -15.58
CA LEU A 202 2.22 4.43 -14.61
C LEU A 202 3.38 3.43 -14.47
N ARG A 203 3.94 2.95 -15.59
CA ARG A 203 5.13 2.07 -15.57
C ARG A 203 6.32 2.75 -14.91
N ALA A 204 6.60 4.01 -15.25
CA ALA A 204 7.67 4.79 -14.60
C ALA A 204 7.42 4.96 -13.10
N GLY A 205 6.17 5.19 -12.70
CA GLY A 205 5.74 5.27 -11.31
C GLY A 205 5.95 3.96 -10.54
N VAL A 206 5.54 2.82 -11.11
CA VAL A 206 5.75 1.51 -10.46
C VAL A 206 7.25 1.17 -10.39
N TRP A 207 8.05 1.52 -11.40
CA TRP A 207 9.51 1.38 -11.35
C TRP A 207 10.16 2.21 -10.23
N THR A 208 9.74 3.46 -10.09
CA THR A 208 10.26 4.36 -9.04
C THR A 208 9.86 3.89 -7.65
N LEU A 209 8.64 3.37 -7.47
CA LEU A 209 8.21 2.73 -6.21
C LEU A 209 8.99 1.45 -5.90
N ALA A 210 9.26 0.61 -6.93
CA ALA A 210 10.09 -0.58 -6.78
C ALA A 210 11.51 -0.21 -6.33
N ALA A 211 12.12 0.79 -6.99
CA ALA A 211 13.44 1.30 -6.62
C ALA A 211 13.45 1.86 -5.20
N ALA A 212 12.47 2.69 -4.83
CA ALA A 212 12.35 3.25 -3.48
C ALA A 212 12.28 2.15 -2.41
N SER A 213 11.42 1.15 -2.63
CA SER A 213 11.21 0.03 -1.70
C SER A 213 12.44 -0.88 -1.63
N ALA A 214 13.10 -1.15 -2.77
CA ALA A 214 14.33 -1.94 -2.82
C ALA A 214 15.48 -1.26 -2.08
N THR A 215 15.69 0.03 -2.33
CA THR A 215 16.74 0.81 -1.69
C THR A 215 16.50 0.92 -0.18
N GLY A 216 15.27 1.22 0.25
CA GLY A 216 14.92 1.25 1.68
C GLY A 216 15.06 -0.11 2.36
N GLY A 217 14.55 -1.18 1.72
CA GLY A 217 14.61 -2.54 2.24
C GLY A 217 16.03 -3.08 2.37
N ALA A 218 16.87 -2.87 1.35
CA ALA A 218 18.27 -3.26 1.37
C ALA A 218 19.07 -2.50 2.44
N ALA A 219 18.80 -1.21 2.63
CA ALA A 219 19.45 -0.42 3.67
C ALA A 219 19.11 -0.91 5.08
N LEU A 220 17.83 -1.18 5.35
CA LEU A 220 17.40 -1.71 6.66
C LEU A 220 17.95 -3.11 6.91
N LEU A 221 17.93 -4.00 5.93
CA LEU A 221 18.50 -5.34 6.06
C LEU A 221 20.02 -5.29 6.24
N GLY A 222 20.72 -4.46 5.47
CA GLY A 222 22.17 -4.26 5.63
C GLY A 222 22.52 -3.82 7.05
N SER A 223 21.82 -2.80 7.56
CA SER A 223 22.03 -2.32 8.94
C SER A 223 21.73 -3.39 10.01
N SER A 224 20.74 -4.26 9.77
CA SER A 224 20.40 -5.35 10.71
C SER A 224 21.45 -6.46 10.79
N VAL A 225 22.38 -6.53 9.83
CA VAL A 225 23.45 -7.52 9.79
C VAL A 225 24.76 -6.93 10.31
N THR A 226 25.05 -5.66 9.99
CA THR A 226 26.30 -5.00 10.40
C THR A 226 26.31 -4.64 11.88
N ASP A 227 25.16 -4.30 12.46
CA ASP A 227 25.08 -3.71 13.81
C ASP A 227 24.63 -4.73 14.87
N GLY A 228 24.55 -6.01 14.49
CA GLY A 228 23.92 -7.09 15.26
C GLY A 228 22.47 -7.31 14.83
N LEU A 229 21.98 -8.56 15.00
CA LEU A 229 20.64 -8.95 14.54
C LEU A 229 19.54 -8.14 15.24
N HIS A 230 19.07 -7.09 14.57
CA HIS A 230 17.90 -6.31 14.97
C HIS A 230 16.65 -6.87 14.26
N PRO A 231 15.84 -7.72 14.93
CA PRO A 231 14.75 -8.45 14.29
C PRO A 231 13.69 -7.50 13.70
N LEU A 232 13.47 -6.35 14.32
CA LEU A 232 12.54 -5.33 13.82
C LEU A 232 13.05 -4.69 12.52
N ALA A 233 14.33 -4.28 12.45
CA ALA A 233 14.92 -3.72 11.23
C ALA A 233 14.93 -4.73 10.09
N ALA A 234 15.26 -6.00 10.39
CA ALA A 234 15.16 -7.08 9.42
C ALA A 234 13.73 -7.29 8.92
N THR A 235 12.74 -7.28 9.83
CA THR A 235 11.32 -7.45 9.48
C THR A 235 10.81 -6.31 8.59
N LEU A 236 11.14 -5.06 8.94
CA LEU A 236 10.77 -3.88 8.14
C LEU A 236 11.45 -3.92 6.76
N GLY A 237 12.73 -4.30 6.72
CA GLY A 237 13.48 -4.44 5.47
C GLY A 237 12.92 -5.53 4.56
N VAL A 238 12.57 -6.70 5.11
CA VAL A 238 11.86 -7.76 4.37
C VAL A 238 10.51 -7.25 3.87
N GLY A 239 9.75 -6.54 4.70
CA GLY A 239 8.47 -5.93 4.31
C GLY A 239 8.61 -5.02 3.08
N LEU A 240 9.63 -4.15 3.05
CA LEU A 240 9.92 -3.30 1.90
C LEU A 240 10.35 -4.10 0.66
N LEU A 241 11.15 -5.17 0.82
CA LEU A 241 11.52 -6.04 -0.29
C LEU A 241 10.32 -6.81 -0.86
N LEU A 242 9.37 -7.22 -0.02
CA LEU A 242 8.12 -7.81 -0.48
C LEU A 242 7.32 -6.80 -1.32
N LEU A 243 7.28 -5.53 -0.93
CA LEU A 243 6.65 -4.47 -1.73
C LEU A 243 7.36 -4.27 -3.09
N THR A 244 8.69 -4.42 -3.14
CA THR A 244 9.43 -4.47 -4.41
C THR A 244 8.95 -5.62 -5.29
N ALA A 245 8.77 -6.81 -4.73
CA ALA A 245 8.26 -7.97 -5.46
C ALA A 245 6.85 -7.74 -6.03
N VAL A 246 5.96 -7.06 -5.28
CA VAL A 246 4.64 -6.66 -5.79
C VAL A 246 4.77 -5.71 -7.00
N CYS A 247 5.65 -4.72 -6.91
CA CYS A 247 5.89 -3.78 -8.00
C CYS A 247 6.47 -4.47 -9.24
N THR A 248 7.42 -5.39 -9.08
CA THR A 248 8.05 -6.10 -10.20
C THR A 248 7.08 -7.07 -10.87
N GLY A 249 6.25 -7.78 -10.12
CA GLY A 249 5.15 -8.59 -10.65
C GLY A 249 4.20 -7.74 -11.49
N THR A 250 3.77 -6.60 -10.96
CA THR A 250 2.91 -5.67 -11.71
C THR A 250 3.58 -5.13 -12.99
N LEU A 251 4.88 -4.83 -12.96
CA LEU A 251 5.62 -4.38 -14.13
C LEU A 251 5.69 -5.46 -15.22
N ARG A 252 5.79 -6.73 -14.81
CA ARG A 252 5.74 -7.87 -15.72
C ARG A 252 4.36 -7.95 -16.38
N ASP A 253 3.28 -7.90 -15.61
CA ASP A 253 1.92 -7.91 -16.15
C ASP A 253 1.68 -6.77 -17.14
N LEU A 254 2.16 -5.56 -16.80
CA LEU A 254 2.01 -4.40 -17.65
C LEU A 254 2.75 -4.51 -18.99
N ARG A 255 3.75 -5.39 -19.10
CA ARG A 255 4.46 -5.68 -20.37
C ARG A 255 3.73 -6.70 -21.22
N GLU A 256 3.01 -7.63 -20.60
CA GLU A 256 2.25 -8.69 -21.27
C GLU A 256 0.90 -8.19 -21.82
N LEU A 257 0.45 -7.00 -21.40
CA LEU A 257 -0.73 -6.36 -21.95
C LEU A 257 -0.46 -5.70 -23.33
N PRO A 258 -1.35 -5.86 -24.31
CA PRO A 258 -1.21 -5.24 -25.63
C PRO A 258 -1.10 -3.71 -25.51
N PRO A 259 -0.29 -3.05 -26.34
CA PRO A 259 -0.17 -1.59 -26.33
C PRO A 259 -1.55 -0.99 -26.62
N VAL A 260 -1.94 -0.04 -25.78
CA VAL A 260 -3.11 0.81 -26.00
C VAL A 260 -2.57 2.13 -26.52
N ASP A 261 -2.63 2.30 -27.84
CA ASP A 261 -2.40 3.56 -28.52
C ASP A 261 -3.57 4.52 -28.29
#